data_AF-A0A843S9E8-F1
#
_entry.id   AF-A0A843S9E8-F1
#
_cell.length_a   1.000
_cell.length_b   1.000
_cell.length_c   1.000
_cell.angle_alpha   90.00
_cell.angle_beta   90.00
_cell.angle_gamma   90.00
#
_symmetry.space_group_name_H-M   'P 1'
#
loop_
_entity.id
_entity.type
_entity.pdbx_description
1 polymer ?
#
loop_
_entity_poly.entity_id
_entity_poly.type
_entity_poly.pdbx_seq_one_letter_code
_entity_poly.pdbx_strand_id
1 'polypeptide(L)' 'MRLAAKAWRLREAARESLEQGDFTRAFEQASDAQRIHRTPRGASLQRLSAWLSAPLVVPLDEQR' A
#
# COMPACT_ATOMS: atom_id res chain seq x y z
N MET A 1 -19.98 -11.61 -6.26
CA MET A 1 -19.37 -10.63 -7.20
C MET A 1 -19.11 -9.24 -6.61
N ARG A 2 -20.03 -8.63 -5.84
CA ARG A 2 -19.86 -7.25 -5.29
C ARG A 2 -18.57 -7.04 -4.46
N LEU A 3 -18.16 -8.03 -3.66
CA LEU A 3 -16.94 -7.94 -2.84
C LEU A 3 -15.66 -7.93 -3.69
N ALA A 4 -15.58 -8.77 -4.73
CA ALA A 4 -14.44 -8.79 -5.63
C ALA A 4 -14.30 -7.46 -6.39
N ALA A 5 -15.43 -6.88 -6.83
CA ALA A 5 -15.47 -5.56 -7.46
C ALA A 5 -15.06 -4.43 -6.49
N LYS A 6 -15.53 -4.47 -5.23
CA LYS A 6 -15.11 -3.53 -4.18
C LYS A 6 -13.61 -3.62 -3.92
N ALA A 7 -13.07 -4.83 -3.78
CA ALA A 7 -11.64 -5.05 -3.62
C ALA A 7 -10.85 -4.56 -4.84
N TRP A 8 -11.36 -4.75 -6.06
CA TRP A 8 -10.71 -4.20 -7.26
C TRP A 8 -10.64 -2.67 -7.21
N ARG A 9 -11.74 -1.97 -6.93
CA ARG A 9 -11.75 -0.50 -6.80
C ARG A 9 -10.77 0.02 -5.76
N LEU A 10 -10.68 -0.64 -4.60
CA LEU A 10 -9.71 -0.28 -3.57
C LEU A 10 -8.27 -0.45 -4.04
N ARG A 11 -7.97 -1.45 -4.88
CA ARG A 11 -6.63 -1.61 -5.47
C ARG A 11 -6.32 -0.52 -6.51
N GLU A 12 -7.30 -0.04 -7.26
CA GLU A 12 -7.10 1.09 -8.18
C GLU A 12 -6.83 2.37 -7.38
N ALA A 13 -7.63 2.66 -6.36
CA ALA A 13 -7.41 3.81 -5.48
C ALA A 13 -6.04 3.76 -4.77
N ALA A 14 -5.59 2.57 -4.36
CA ALA A 14 -4.26 2.37 -3.80
C ALA A 14 -3.15 2.74 -4.79
N ARG A 15 -3.32 2.41 -6.08
CA ARG A 15 -2.34 2.78 -7.13
C ARG A 15 -2.35 4.28 -7.38
N GLU A 16 -3.51 4.90 -7.45
CA GLU A 16 -3.63 6.37 -7.57
C GLU A 16 -2.93 7.08 -6.40
N SER A 17 -3.10 6.57 -5.17
CA SER A 17 -2.42 7.13 -3.99
C SER A 17 -0.90 6.94 -4.04
N LEU A 18 -0.41 5.80 -4.58
CA LEU A 18 1.02 5.60 -4.84
C LEU A 18 1.56 6.62 -5.86
N GLU A 19 0.83 6.88 -6.93
CA GLU A 19 1.21 7.86 -7.96
C GLU A 19 1.24 9.30 -7.40
N GLN A 20 0.39 9.59 -6.41
CA GLN A 20 0.34 10.88 -5.71
C GLN A 20 1.37 11.01 -4.58
N GLY A 21 2.11 9.93 -4.25
CA GLY A 21 3.05 9.91 -3.13
C GLY A 21 2.41 9.73 -1.74
N ASP A 22 1.10 9.49 -1.66
CA ASP A 22 0.40 9.23 -0.40
C ASP A 22 0.49 7.74 -0.05
N PHE A 23 1.68 7.34 0.42
CA PHE A 23 2.02 5.94 0.67
C PHE A 23 1.24 5.33 1.85
N THR A 24 0.92 6.13 2.86
CA THR A 24 0.10 5.69 4.00
C THR A 24 -1.31 5.34 3.53
N ARG A 25 -1.95 6.22 2.76
CA ARG A 25 -3.29 5.97 2.22
C ARG A 25 -3.31 4.80 1.25
N ALA A 26 -2.27 4.68 0.42
CA ALA A 26 -2.11 3.52 -0.45
C ALA A 26 -2.06 2.20 0.35
N PHE A 27 -1.35 2.18 1.47
CA PHE A 27 -1.23 0.99 2.33
C PHE A 27 -2.57 0.61 2.98
N GLU A 28 -3.33 1.59 3.46
CA GLU A 28 -4.66 1.36 4.04
C GLU A 28 -5.61 0.75 3.01
N GLN A 29 -5.69 1.35 1.82
CA GLN A 29 -6.55 0.89 0.73
C GLN A 29 -6.16 -0.51 0.24
N ALA A 30 -4.86 -0.79 0.09
CA ALA A 30 -4.37 -2.12 -0.28
C ALA A 30 -4.68 -3.17 0.79
N SER A 31 -4.52 -2.82 2.07
CA SER A 31 -4.85 -3.69 3.21
C SER A 31 -6.34 -4.02 3.26
N ASP A 32 -7.20 -3.03 3.06
CA ASP A 32 -8.66 -3.23 3.00
C ASP A 32 -9.07 -4.09 1.80
N ALA A 33 -8.48 -3.86 0.63
CA ALA A 33 -8.72 -4.70 -0.54
C ALA A 33 -8.34 -6.15 -0.28
N GLN A 34 -7.19 -6.38 0.35
CA GLN A 34 -6.67 -7.71 0.67
C GLN A 34 -7.50 -8.41 1.76
N ARG A 35 -8.03 -7.66 2.73
CA ARG A 35 -8.97 -8.16 3.74
C ARG A 35 -10.29 -8.62 3.12
N ILE A 36 -10.80 -7.88 2.13
CA ILE A 36 -12.04 -8.23 1.43
C ILE A 36 -11.85 -9.41 0.47
N HIS A 37 -10.76 -9.43 -0.30
CA HIS A 37 -10.47 -10.49 -1.25
C HIS A 37 -8.96 -10.68 -1.41
N ARG A 38 -8.44 -11.76 -0.83
CA ARG A 38 -7.00 -12.06 -0.85
C ARG A 38 -6.55 -12.51 -2.22
N THR A 39 -5.53 -11.87 -2.76
CA THR A 39 -4.82 -12.32 -3.95
C THR A 39 -3.31 -12.14 -3.78
N PRO A 40 -2.46 -12.90 -4.49
CA PRO A 40 -1.02 -12.69 -4.46
C PRO A 40 -0.63 -11.28 -4.89
N ARG A 41 -1.23 -10.77 -5.97
CA ARG A 41 -0.98 -9.41 -6.47
C ARG A 41 -1.42 -8.33 -5.47
N GLY A 42 -2.53 -8.54 -4.75
CA GLY A 42 -2.98 -7.64 -3.69
C GLY A 42 -2.01 -7.61 -2.50
N ALA A 43 -1.44 -8.75 -2.13
CA ALA A 43 -0.41 -8.83 -1.09
C ALA A 43 0.87 -8.09 -1.50
N SER A 44 1.30 -8.19 -2.76
CA SER A 44 2.44 -7.43 -3.27
C SER A 44 2.20 -5.92 -3.21
N LEU A 45 1.00 -5.46 -3.60
CA LEU A 45 0.64 -4.05 -3.51
C LEU A 45 0.65 -3.56 -2.05
N GLN A 46 0.07 -4.34 -1.12
CA GLN A 46 0.10 -4.04 0.30
C GLN A 46 1.53 -3.91 0.85
N ARG A 47 2.42 -4.86 0.53
CA ARG A 47 3.82 -4.82 0.99
C ARG A 47 4.59 -3.66 0.41
N LEU A 48 4.39 -3.36 -0.89
CA LEU A 48 5.03 -2.22 -1.55
C LEU A 48 4.63 -0.91 -0.88
N SER A 49 3.33 -0.69 -0.66
CA SER A 49 2.84 0.51 0.01
C SER A 49 3.36 0.61 1.45
N ALA A 50 3.44 -0.51 2.17
CA ALA A 50 4.02 -0.55 3.51
C ALA A 50 5.49 -0.10 3.51
N TRP A 51 6.29 -0.63 2.57
CA TRP A 51 7.70 -0.27 2.43
C TRP A 51 7.88 1.21 2.10
N LEU A 52 7.06 1.77 1.20
CA LEU A 52 7.11 3.19 0.84
C LEU A 52 6.63 4.12 1.96
N SER A 53 5.70 3.65 2.82
CA SER A 53 5.23 4.42 3.97
C SER A 53 6.22 4.44 5.14
N ALA A 54 7.24 3.58 5.12
CA ALA A 54 8.22 3.52 6.19
C ALA A 54 9.06 4.81 6.19
N PRO A 55 9.23 5.48 7.34
CA PRO A 55 10.11 6.63 7.42
C PRO A 55 11.54 6.20 7.07
N LEU A 56 12.23 7.02 6.27
CA LEU A 56 13.66 6.87 6.02
C LEU A 56 14.39 7.06 7.34
N VAL A 57 14.73 5.96 8.01
CA VAL A 57 15.69 5.99 9.12
C VAL A 57 17.06 6.17 8.49
N VAL A 58 17.52 7.42 8.41
CA VAL A 58 18.91 7.74 8.07
C VAL A 58 19.72 7.57 9.35
N PRO A 59 20.69 6.64 9.41
CA PRO A 59 21.56 6.51 10.57
C PRO A 59 22.35 7.81 10.76
N LEU A 60 22.32 8.36 11.97
CA LEU A 60 23.14 9.51 12.38
C LEU A 60 24.53 9.04 12.82
N ASP A 61 25.35 8.51 11.92
CA ASP A 61 26.78 8.26 12.14
C ASP A 61 27.47 8.53 10.78
N GLU A 62 28.42 9.44 10.57
CA GLU A 62 29.61 9.80 11.34
C GLU A 62 29.89 11.31 11.28
N GLN A 63 29.92 11.98 12.44
CA GLN A 63 30.46 13.34 12.63
C GLN A 63 31.48 13.36 13.78
N ARG A 64 32.28 12.30 13.95
CA ARG A 64 33.40 12.29 14.91
C ARG A 64 34.66 11.74 14.29
#